data_AF-A0A4U5NKD6-F1
#
_entry.id   AF-A0A4U5NKD6-F1
#
_cell.length_a   1.000
_cell.length_b   1.000
_cell.length_c   1.000
_cell.angle_alpha   90.00
_cell.angle_beta   90.00
_cell.angle_gamma   90.00
#
_symmetry.space_group_name_H-M   'P 1'
#
loop_
_entity.id
_entity.type
_entity.pdbx_description
1 polymer ?
#
loop_
_entity_poly.entity_id
_entity_poly.type
_entity_poly.pdbx_seq_one_letter_code
_entity_poly.pdbx_strand_id
1 'polypeptide(L)'
;MPTLLFHFSVAFAFLASAASLQLPKYAQAAQITCDSCPSFPSWIAADSQRITAFLNGVAYNRNGYKNCSQRENVKLVREFLYELILYLADKLMIANPRLPTDQRFHITCPLQHELQHQFQSLVTRLSINYGISFNCGCPAQPQLTTLYGFCQSMLTAIDGRA
;
A
#
# COMPACT_ATOMS: atom_id res chain seq x y z
N MET A 1 -17.94 -31.10 -3.99
CA MET A 1 -16.84 -30.23 -4.48
C MET A 1 -17.22 -29.75 -5.87
N PRO A 2 -17.04 -28.47 -6.25
CA PRO A 2 -16.00 -27.55 -5.78
C PRO A 2 -16.50 -26.19 -5.25
N THR A 3 -15.73 -25.59 -4.34
CA THR A 3 -15.84 -24.23 -3.82
C THR A 3 -14.75 -23.38 -4.48
N LEU A 4 -15.12 -22.54 -5.45
CA LEU A 4 -14.21 -21.62 -6.15
C LEU A 4 -14.88 -20.25 -6.32
N LEU A 5 -15.27 -19.61 -5.22
CA LEU A 5 -15.82 -18.24 -5.25
C LEU A 5 -15.51 -17.51 -3.93
N PHE A 6 -14.25 -17.29 -3.58
CA PHE A 6 -13.93 -16.39 -2.45
C PHE A 6 -12.71 -15.48 -2.62
N HIS A 7 -12.00 -15.51 -3.75
CA HIS A 7 -10.83 -14.66 -3.97
C HIS A 7 -11.09 -13.36 -4.76
N PHE A 8 -12.33 -13.07 -5.18
CA PHE A 8 -12.63 -11.91 -6.02
C PHE A 8 -13.16 -10.66 -5.28
N SER A 9 -13.48 -10.74 -3.98
CA SER A 9 -14.14 -9.61 -3.30
C SER A 9 -13.22 -8.59 -2.63
N VAL A 10 -11.96 -8.92 -2.32
CA VAL A 10 -11.09 -8.00 -1.57
C VAL A 10 -10.52 -6.89 -2.48
N ALA A 11 -10.16 -7.22 -3.72
CA ALA A 11 -9.68 -6.23 -4.70
C ALA A 11 -10.80 -5.27 -5.15
N PHE A 12 -12.04 -5.75 -5.26
CA PHE A 12 -13.18 -4.93 -5.64
C PHE A 12 -13.57 -3.93 -4.54
N ALA A 13 -13.42 -4.29 -3.26
CA ALA A 13 -13.67 -3.37 -2.14
C ALA A 13 -12.70 -2.17 -2.12
N PHE A 14 -11.46 -2.35 -2.56
CA PHE A 14 -10.47 -1.27 -2.66
C PHE A 14 -10.81 -0.29 -3.80
N LEU A 15 -11.27 -0.80 -4.94
CA LEU A 15 -11.74 0.02 -6.07
C LEU A 15 -13.09 0.70 -5.80
N ALA A 16 -14.02 0.02 -5.12
CA ALA A 16 -15.33 0.55 -4.78
C ALA A 16 -15.24 1.65 -3.70
N SER A 17 -14.31 1.54 -2.75
CA SER A 17 -14.07 2.59 -1.75
C SER A 17 -13.42 3.84 -2.37
N ALA A 18 -12.59 3.66 -3.40
CA ALA A 18 -12.01 4.76 -4.17
C ALA A 18 -13.06 5.53 -5.00
N ALA A 19 -14.19 4.92 -5.36
CA ALA A 19 -15.29 5.60 -6.06
C ALA A 19 -16.11 6.52 -5.13
N SER A 20 -16.11 6.26 -3.81
CA SER A 20 -16.84 7.05 -2.81
C SER A 20 -15.99 8.06 -2.05
N LEU A 21 -14.66 7.98 -2.12
CA LEU A 21 -13.81 9.06 -1.62
C LEU A 21 -13.82 10.19 -2.65
N GLN A 22 -14.38 11.34 -2.26
CA GLN A 22 -13.94 12.61 -2.83
C GLN A 22 -12.47 12.78 -2.49
N LEU A 23 -11.62 12.20 -3.33
CA LEU A 23 -10.20 12.46 -3.39
C LEU A 23 -10.06 14.00 -3.37
N PRO A 24 -9.27 14.58 -2.45
CA PRO A 24 -8.98 16.00 -2.51
C PRO A 24 -8.56 16.29 -3.93
N LYS A 25 -9.19 17.30 -4.58
CA LYS A 25 -8.89 17.72 -5.94
C LYS A 25 -7.37 17.87 -6.04
N TYR A 26 -6.68 16.82 -6.49
CA TYR A 26 -5.26 16.88 -6.75
C TYR A 26 -5.17 17.77 -7.97
N ALA A 27 -4.88 19.04 -7.70
CA ALA A 27 -4.51 20.04 -8.67
C ALA A 27 -3.20 19.60 -9.33
N GLN A 28 -3.30 18.63 -10.23
CA GLN A 28 -2.29 18.12 -11.15
C GLN A 28 -2.87 16.96 -11.97
N ALA A 29 -4.09 17.11 -12.48
CA ALA A 29 -4.38 16.55 -13.80
C ALA A 29 -3.67 17.41 -14.86
N ALA A 30 -2.34 17.56 -14.73
CA ALA A 30 -1.53 17.72 -15.93
C ALA A 30 -1.84 16.46 -16.76
N GLN A 31 -2.10 16.59 -18.05
CA GLN A 31 -2.36 15.44 -18.92
C GLN A 31 -1.15 14.50 -18.85
N ILE A 32 -1.21 13.52 -17.95
CA ILE A 32 -0.20 12.48 -17.86
C ILE A 32 -0.45 11.58 -19.06
N THR A 33 0.32 11.82 -20.12
CA THR A 33 0.30 11.01 -21.35
C THR A 33 1.48 10.03 -21.34
N CYS A 34 1.49 9.09 -22.29
CA CYS A 34 2.60 8.17 -22.48
C CYS A 34 3.93 8.86 -22.81
N ASP A 35 3.91 10.14 -23.21
CA ASP A 35 5.12 10.94 -23.41
C ASP A 35 5.90 11.14 -22.10
N SER A 36 5.26 10.91 -20.95
CA SER A 36 5.88 10.92 -19.63
C SER A 36 6.63 9.62 -19.30
N CYS A 37 6.80 8.68 -20.25
CA CYS A 37 7.54 7.42 -20.05
C CYS A 37 8.88 7.56 -19.30
N PRO A 38 9.75 8.55 -19.63
CA PRO A 38 11.00 8.75 -18.92
C PRO A 38 10.83 9.12 -17.43
N SER A 39 9.67 9.70 -17.07
CA SER A 39 9.39 10.21 -15.73
C SER A 39 8.69 9.21 -14.81
N PHE A 40 7.91 8.25 -15.33
CA PHE A 40 7.19 7.28 -14.50
C PHE A 40 8.07 6.49 -13.52
N PRO A 41 9.27 5.99 -13.90
CA PRO A 41 10.13 5.29 -12.96
C PRO A 41 10.47 6.16 -11.74
N SER A 42 10.69 7.46 -11.95
CA SER A 42 10.99 8.41 -10.88
C SER A 42 9.79 8.68 -9.97
N TRP A 43 8.59 8.79 -10.54
CA TRP A 43 7.36 9.04 -9.78
C TRP A 43 6.99 7.83 -8.93
N ILE A 44 7.08 6.64 -9.50
CA ILE A 44 6.80 5.38 -8.81
C ILE A 44 7.86 5.13 -7.72
N ALA A 45 9.14 5.47 -7.96
CA ALA A 45 10.17 5.44 -6.93
C ALA A 45 9.87 6.42 -5.79
N ALA A 46 9.46 7.66 -6.10
CA ALA A 46 9.12 8.66 -5.11
C ALA A 46 7.90 8.24 -4.25
N ASP A 47 6.87 7.65 -4.86
CA ASP A 47 5.71 7.13 -4.14
C ASP A 47 6.08 5.92 -3.29
N SER A 48 6.94 5.02 -3.78
CA SER A 48 7.48 3.90 -3.01
C SER A 48 8.28 4.38 -1.79
N GLN A 49 9.09 5.44 -1.94
CA GLN A 49 9.83 6.05 -0.83
C GLN A 49 8.90 6.67 0.21
N ARG A 50 7.83 7.36 -0.22
CA ARG A 50 6.82 7.93 0.68
C ARG A 50 6.11 6.86 1.48
N ILE A 51 5.71 5.75 0.84
CA ILE A 51 5.11 4.60 1.51
C ILE A 51 6.08 3.99 2.52
N THR A 52 7.34 3.78 2.12
CA THR A 52 8.40 3.25 3.00
C THR A 52 8.60 4.13 4.23
N ALA A 53 8.71 5.45 4.03
CA ALA A 53 8.87 6.41 5.11
C ALA A 53 7.65 6.44 6.04
N PHE A 54 6.43 6.40 5.48
CA PHE A 54 5.19 6.34 6.23
C PHE A 54 5.14 5.10 7.13
N LEU A 55 5.36 3.91 6.56
CA LEU A 55 5.30 2.64 7.31
C LEU A 55 6.34 2.63 8.43
N ASN A 56 7.59 3.02 8.15
CA ASN A 56 8.63 3.15 9.18
C ASN A 56 8.25 4.17 10.27
N GLY A 57 7.71 5.32 9.87
CA GLY A 57 7.26 6.36 10.79
C GLY A 57 6.22 5.82 11.77
N VAL A 58 5.19 5.13 11.28
CA VAL A 58 4.15 4.55 12.14
C VAL A 58 4.71 3.41 13.02
N ALA A 59 5.50 2.51 12.46
CA ALA A 59 6.00 1.33 13.15
C ALA A 59 7.06 1.62 14.23
N TYR A 60 7.81 2.71 14.08
CA TYR A 60 8.94 3.05 14.95
C TYR A 60 8.77 4.38 15.69
N ASN A 61 7.58 4.98 15.67
CA ASN A 61 7.28 6.16 16.48
C ASN A 61 7.30 5.83 17.98
N ARG A 62 8.48 5.93 18.61
CA ARG A 62 8.65 5.69 20.06
C ARG A 62 7.97 6.73 20.93
N ASN A 63 7.69 7.91 20.39
CA ASN A 63 6.92 8.94 21.10
C ASN A 63 5.44 8.57 21.19
N GLY A 64 5.02 7.55 20.44
CA GLY A 64 3.65 7.08 20.35
C GLY A 64 2.75 8.09 19.64
N TYR A 65 1.50 7.70 19.54
CA TYR A 65 0.43 8.56 19.04
C TYR A 65 -0.54 8.79 20.19
N LYS A 66 -1.01 10.03 20.35
CA LYS A 66 -1.91 10.38 21.46
C LYS A 66 -3.12 9.46 21.42
N ASN A 67 -3.37 8.76 22.53
CA ASN A 67 -4.46 7.78 22.70
C ASN A 67 -4.35 6.49 21.86
N CYS A 68 -3.19 6.17 21.30
CA CYS A 68 -2.96 4.93 20.56
C CYS A 68 -1.67 4.26 21.06
N SER A 69 -1.75 3.00 21.49
CA SER A 69 -0.56 2.31 21.97
C SER A 69 0.38 1.96 20.82
N GLN A 70 1.69 1.90 21.12
CA GLN A 70 2.67 1.50 20.11
C GLN A 70 2.41 0.10 19.55
N ARG A 71 1.91 -0.81 20.40
CA ARG A 71 1.54 -2.17 19.99
C ARG A 71 0.42 -2.16 18.95
N GLU A 72 -0.58 -1.32 19.13
CA GLU A 72 -1.67 -1.16 18.17
C GLU A 72 -1.19 -0.53 16.85
N ASN A 73 -0.27 0.45 16.91
CA ASN A 73 0.31 1.03 15.70
C ASN A 73 1.10 0.00 14.87
N VAL A 74 1.84 -0.88 15.54
CA VAL A 74 2.55 -1.98 14.89
C VAL A 74 1.57 -2.96 14.24
N LYS A 75 0.45 -3.28 14.90
CA LYS A 75 -0.61 -4.11 14.31
C LYS A 75 -1.29 -3.43 13.11
N LEU A 76 -1.50 -2.11 13.17
CA LEU A 76 -2.02 -1.34 12.05
C LEU A 76 -1.06 -1.35 10.85
N VAL A 77 0.25 -1.14 11.08
CA VAL A 77 1.25 -1.24 10.01
C VAL A 77 1.27 -2.63 9.40
N ARG A 78 1.10 -3.66 10.23
CA ARG A 78 0.97 -5.02 9.72
C ARG A 78 -0.19 -5.13 8.75
N GLU A 79 -1.39 -4.65 9.11
CA GLU A 79 -2.56 -4.60 8.22
C GLU A 79 -2.25 -3.89 6.89
N PHE A 80 -1.58 -2.72 6.96
CA PHE A 80 -1.16 -2.00 5.76
C PHE A 80 -0.19 -2.81 4.87
N LEU A 81 0.74 -3.54 5.49
CA LEU A 81 1.66 -4.41 4.76
C LEU A 81 0.92 -5.54 4.05
N TYR A 82 -0.12 -6.13 4.65
CA TYR A 82 -0.93 -7.16 3.96
C TYR A 82 -1.55 -6.60 2.68
N GLU A 83 -2.23 -5.46 2.78
CA GLU A 83 -2.91 -4.83 1.65
C GLU A 83 -1.90 -4.50 0.54
N LEU A 84 -0.76 -3.91 0.90
CA LEU A 84 0.27 -3.53 -0.05
C LEU A 84 0.96 -4.74 -0.69
N ILE A 85 1.28 -5.79 0.08
CA ILE A 85 1.90 -7.01 -0.44
C ILE A 85 0.98 -7.68 -1.45
N LEU A 86 -0.32 -7.75 -1.17
CA LEU A 86 -1.32 -8.30 -2.10
C LEU A 86 -1.39 -7.49 -3.39
N TYR A 87 -1.48 -6.16 -3.27
CA TYR A 87 -1.48 -5.26 -4.42
C TYR A 87 -0.21 -5.43 -5.28
N LEU A 88 0.97 -5.44 -4.66
CA LEU A 88 2.24 -5.56 -5.37
C LEU A 88 2.43 -6.94 -5.99
N ALA A 89 2.03 -8.01 -5.29
CA ALA A 89 2.11 -9.37 -5.80
C ALA A 89 1.27 -9.55 -7.07
N ASP A 90 0.07 -8.99 -7.10
CA ASP A 90 -0.77 -8.94 -8.31
C ASP A 90 -0.04 -8.24 -9.47
N LYS A 91 0.52 -7.04 -9.21
CA LYS A 91 1.21 -6.25 -10.26
C LYS A 91 2.53 -6.86 -10.73
N LEU A 92 3.19 -7.63 -9.88
CA LEU A 92 4.45 -8.31 -10.17
C LEU A 92 4.26 -9.76 -10.61
N MET A 93 3.01 -10.26 -10.72
CA MET A 93 2.69 -11.65 -11.04
C MET A 93 3.35 -12.66 -10.08
N ILE A 94 3.46 -12.30 -8.79
CA ILE A 94 4.02 -13.18 -7.75
C ILE A 94 2.91 -14.10 -7.25
N ALA A 95 3.08 -15.41 -7.46
CA ALA A 95 2.17 -16.41 -6.93
C ALA A 95 2.33 -16.57 -5.42
N ASN A 96 1.23 -16.75 -4.70
CA ASN A 96 1.18 -17.09 -3.27
C ASN A 96 2.04 -16.17 -2.39
N PRO A 97 1.75 -14.85 -2.34
CA PRO A 97 2.49 -13.95 -1.48
C PRO A 97 2.41 -14.41 -0.02
N ARG A 98 3.54 -14.35 0.69
CA ARG A 98 3.57 -14.66 2.12
C ARG A 98 2.80 -13.58 2.88
N LEU A 99 1.71 -14.00 3.51
CA LEU A 99 0.87 -13.19 4.38
C LEU A 99 0.85 -13.85 5.77
N PRO A 100 0.92 -13.09 6.86
CA PRO A 100 0.77 -13.69 8.17
C PRO A 100 -0.66 -14.21 8.40
N THR A 101 -0.80 -15.10 9.38
CA THR A 101 -2.06 -15.83 9.63
C THR A 101 -2.95 -15.18 10.69
N ASP A 102 -2.48 -14.10 11.29
CA ASP A 102 -3.15 -13.49 12.43
C ASP A 102 -4.40 -12.70 12.02
N GLN A 103 -5.29 -12.53 12.99
CA GLN A 103 -6.54 -11.80 12.81
C GLN A 103 -6.28 -10.34 12.38
N ARG A 104 -7.09 -9.85 11.45
CA ARG A 104 -7.04 -8.46 10.98
C ARG A 104 -7.13 -7.48 12.14
N PHE A 105 -6.34 -6.41 12.05
CA PHE A 105 -6.34 -5.39 13.07
C PHE A 105 -7.57 -4.48 12.92
N HIS A 106 -8.31 -4.29 14.01
CA HIS A 106 -9.42 -3.35 14.05
C HIS A 106 -8.90 -2.02 14.60
N ILE A 107 -9.23 -0.93 13.93
CA ILE A 107 -8.85 0.41 14.38
C ILE A 107 -9.51 0.71 15.72
N THR A 108 -8.71 1.14 16.69
CA THR A 108 -9.14 1.37 18.08
C THR A 108 -9.05 2.84 18.50
N CYS A 109 -8.40 3.71 17.72
CA CYS A 109 -8.26 5.12 18.04
C CYS A 109 -8.48 6.06 16.83
N PRO A 110 -8.91 7.32 17.05
CA PRO A 110 -9.16 8.27 15.97
C PRO A 110 -7.95 8.54 15.06
N LEU A 111 -6.73 8.54 15.62
CA LEU A 111 -5.54 8.81 14.80
C LEU A 111 -5.22 7.66 13.84
N GLN A 112 -5.56 6.42 14.18
CA GLN A 112 -5.36 5.29 13.28
C GLN A 112 -6.25 5.38 12.03
N HIS A 113 -7.44 6.00 12.14
CA HIS A 113 -8.25 6.32 10.95
C HIS A 113 -7.53 7.32 10.04
N GLU A 114 -6.94 8.36 10.61
CA GLU A 114 -6.14 9.34 9.84
C GLU A 114 -4.94 8.67 9.16
N LEU A 115 -4.21 7.80 9.88
CA LEU A 115 -3.11 7.01 9.32
C LEU A 115 -3.59 6.09 8.19
N GLN A 116 -4.76 5.45 8.33
CA GLN A 116 -5.35 4.63 7.28
C GLN A 116 -5.66 5.46 6.02
N HIS A 117 -6.27 6.64 6.17
CA HIS A 117 -6.55 7.52 5.03
C HIS A 117 -5.26 8.00 4.35
N GLN A 118 -4.23 8.34 5.11
CA GLN A 118 -2.92 8.72 4.56
C GLN A 118 -2.29 7.57 3.78
N PHE A 119 -2.30 6.36 4.35
CA PHE A 119 -1.81 5.16 3.69
C PHE A 119 -2.57 4.88 2.37
N GLN A 120 -3.90 4.90 2.40
CA GLN A 120 -4.73 4.69 1.21
C GLN A 120 -4.46 5.74 0.12
N SER A 121 -4.25 7.00 0.49
CA SER A 121 -3.87 8.07 -0.45
C SER A 121 -2.54 7.77 -1.14
N LEU A 122 -1.54 7.30 -0.39
CA LEU A 122 -0.23 6.92 -0.92
C LEU A 122 -0.33 5.73 -1.88
N VAL A 123 -1.06 4.67 -1.50
CA VAL A 123 -1.26 3.48 -2.33
C VAL A 123 -2.05 3.81 -3.60
N THR A 124 -3.07 4.67 -3.50
CA THR A 124 -3.85 5.13 -4.65
C THR A 124 -2.97 5.87 -5.65
N ARG A 125 -2.09 6.75 -5.18
CA ARG A 125 -1.16 7.48 -6.04
C ARG A 125 -0.18 6.56 -6.75
N LEU A 126 0.42 5.61 -6.03
CA LEU A 126 1.27 4.57 -6.60
C LEU A 126 0.53 3.77 -7.67
N SER A 127 -0.73 3.39 -7.39
CA SER A 127 -1.57 2.61 -8.30
C SER A 127 -1.89 3.36 -9.59
N ILE A 128 -2.23 4.65 -9.50
CA ILE A 128 -2.47 5.49 -10.67
C ILE A 128 -1.19 5.60 -11.52
N ASN A 129 -0.06 5.97 -10.90
CA ASN A 129 1.20 6.16 -11.62
C ASN A 129 1.69 4.87 -12.28
N TYR A 130 1.58 3.73 -11.58
CA TYR A 130 1.90 2.42 -12.14
C TYR A 130 0.95 2.01 -13.26
N GLY A 131 -0.37 2.20 -13.08
CA GLY A 131 -1.37 1.84 -14.08
C GLY A 131 -1.15 2.58 -15.40
N ILE A 132 -0.83 3.87 -15.34
CA ILE A 132 -0.51 4.66 -16.54
C ILE A 132 0.80 4.16 -17.15
N SER A 133 1.87 4.00 -16.35
CA SER A 133 3.15 3.47 -16.81
C SER A 133 3.00 2.12 -17.53
N PHE A 134 2.23 1.20 -16.95
CA PHE A 134 1.95 -0.12 -17.51
C PHE A 134 1.20 -0.04 -18.83
N ASN A 135 0.12 0.75 -18.90
CA ASN A 135 -0.66 0.93 -20.12
C ASN A 135 0.14 1.58 -21.26
N CYS A 136 1.13 2.40 -20.91
CA CYS A 136 2.05 3.04 -21.85
C CYS A 136 3.28 2.18 -22.20
N GLY A 137 3.45 1.00 -21.59
CA GLY A 137 4.61 0.13 -21.81
C GLY A 137 5.93 0.65 -21.22
N CYS A 138 5.87 1.60 -20.28
CA CYS A 138 7.06 2.18 -19.65
C CYS A 138 7.53 1.30 -18.46
N PRO A 139 8.86 1.08 -18.31
CA PRO A 139 9.39 0.15 -17.31
C PRO A 139 9.23 0.70 -15.87
N ALA A 140 8.44 0.01 -15.05
CA ALA A 140 8.21 0.39 -13.65
C ALA A 140 8.34 -0.77 -12.64
N GLN A 141 8.58 -2.00 -13.14
CA GLN A 141 8.70 -3.18 -12.30
C GLN A 141 9.83 -3.09 -11.26
N PRO A 142 11.04 -2.57 -11.57
CA PRO A 142 12.13 -2.51 -10.57
C PRO A 142 11.75 -1.75 -9.29
N GLN A 143 10.98 -0.67 -9.44
CA GLN A 143 10.52 0.15 -8.32
C GLN A 143 9.51 -0.61 -7.46
N LEU A 144 8.53 -1.30 -8.09
CA LEU A 144 7.57 -2.13 -7.36
C LEU A 144 8.25 -3.33 -6.68
N THR A 145 9.21 -3.99 -7.32
CA THR A 145 9.98 -5.09 -6.73
C THR A 145 10.75 -4.63 -5.51
N THR A 146 11.36 -3.44 -5.57
CA THR A 146 12.06 -2.84 -4.42
C THR A 146 11.09 -2.61 -3.26
N LEU A 147 9.92 -2.03 -3.53
CA LEU A 147 8.89 -1.81 -2.52
C LEU A 147 8.37 -3.14 -1.93
N TYR A 148 8.18 -4.17 -2.77
CA TYR A 148 7.75 -5.49 -2.32
C TYR A 148 8.77 -6.12 -1.36
N GLY A 149 10.06 -6.07 -1.71
CA GLY A 149 11.15 -6.56 -0.86
C GLY A 149 11.22 -5.82 0.49
N PHE A 150 11.00 -4.50 0.48
CA PHE A 150 10.86 -3.73 1.72
C PHE A 150 9.69 -4.23 2.56
N CYS A 151 8.51 -4.40 1.96
CA CYS A 151 7.32 -4.85 2.69
C CYS A 151 7.51 -6.21 3.35
N GLN A 152 8.11 -7.17 2.62
CA GLN A 152 8.44 -8.50 3.15
C GLN A 152 9.45 -8.43 4.32
N SER A 153 10.48 -7.60 4.17
CA SER A 153 11.50 -7.41 5.21
C SER A 153 10.91 -6.77 6.48
N MET A 154 10.07 -5.75 6.30
CA MET A 154 9.41 -5.07 7.39
C MET A 154 8.41 -5.98 8.12
N LEU A 155 7.62 -6.75 7.37
CA LEU A 155 6.68 -7.71 7.94
C LEU A 155 7.42 -8.75 8.80
N THR A 156 8.52 -9.29 8.29
CA THR A 156 9.39 -10.22 9.03
C THR A 156 9.95 -9.57 10.31
N ALA A 157 10.37 -8.31 10.23
CA ALA A 157 10.90 -7.58 11.38
C ALA A 157 9.84 -7.28 12.45
N ILE A 158 8.58 -7.07 12.05
CA ILE A 158 7.45 -6.86 12.97
C ILE A 158 7.04 -8.19 13.62
N ASP A 159 6.93 -9.26 12.84
CA ASP A 159 6.53 -10.58 13.34
C ASP A 159 7.58 -11.18 14.29
N GLY A 160 8.88 -10.95 14.04
CA GLY A 160 9.95 -11.39 14.93
C GLY A 160 10.05 -10.63 16.26
N ARG A 161 9.24 -9.59 16.47
CA ARG A 161 9.16 -8.80 17.72
C ARG A 161 7.91 -9.10 18.55
N ALA A 162 7.00 -9.94 18.05
CA ALA A 162 5.70 -10.24 18.66
C ALA A 162 5.77 -11.32 19.75
#